data_AF-A0A946C717-F1
#
_entry.id   AF-A0A946C717-F1
#
_cell.length_a   1.000
_cell.length_b   1.000
_cell.length_c   1.000
_cell.angle_alpha   90.00
_cell.angle_beta   90.00
_cell.angle_gamma   90.00
#
_symmetry.space_group_name_H-M   'P 1'
#
loop_
_entity.id
_entity.type
_entity.pdbx_description
1 polymer ?
#
loop_
_entity_poly.entity_id
_entity_poly.type
_entity_poly.pdbx_seq_one_letter_code
_entity_poly.pdbx_strand_id
1 'polypeptide(L)'
;MMKKILGIIVICLLCCSIGYAKTKITEVKKSVKEDRDGLLKLKEFHALNAPHAINPVSVSDFSIIGKTSIRFESNDGECGQEPNWNDCPNDRERAELNYGDETWKKERWYRFYLFLPKDYNSIAPAKMSLIQWKR
;
A
#
# COMPACT_ATOMS: atom_id res chain seq x y z
N MET A 1 38.61 13.39 -25.54
CA MET A 1 38.19 12.12 -24.91
C MET A 1 36.96 12.30 -23.99
N MET A 2 36.86 13.38 -23.22
CA MET A 2 35.75 13.65 -22.27
C MET A 2 34.36 13.81 -22.89
N LYS A 3 34.23 14.43 -24.08
CA LYS A 3 32.91 14.64 -24.73
C LYS A 3 32.20 13.34 -25.11
N LYS A 4 32.95 12.27 -25.45
CA LYS A 4 32.39 10.95 -25.75
C LYS A 4 31.86 10.24 -24.50
N ILE A 5 32.57 10.39 -23.38
CA ILE A 5 32.16 9.84 -22.07
C ILE A 5 30.91 10.56 -21.57
N LEU A 6 30.84 11.89 -21.72
CA LEU A 6 29.69 12.68 -21.31
C LEU A 6 28.42 12.29 -22.10
N GLY A 7 28.55 12.04 -23.41
CA GLY A 7 27.44 11.55 -24.23
C GLY A 7 26.91 10.18 -23.77
N ILE A 8 27.80 9.26 -23.39
CA ILE A 8 27.43 7.92 -22.88
C ILE A 8 26.70 8.03 -21.53
N ILE A 9 27.16 8.89 -20.62
CA ILE A 9 26.50 9.11 -19.32
C ILE A 9 25.09 9.68 -19.49
N VAL A 10 24.92 10.65 -20.40
CA VAL A 10 23.60 11.24 -20.69
C VAL A 10 22.65 10.22 -21.31
N ILE A 11 23.14 9.35 -22.21
CA ILE A 11 22.34 8.25 -22.80
C ILE A 11 21.97 7.21 -21.73
N CYS A 12 22.89 6.85 -20.83
CA CYS A 12 22.59 5.96 -19.69
C CYS A 12 21.52 6.55 -18.76
N LEU A 13 21.58 7.85 -18.44
CA LEU A 13 20.54 8.52 -17.65
C LEU A 13 19.18 8.55 -18.37
N LEU A 14 19.17 8.67 -19.70
CA LEU A 14 17.93 8.65 -20.51
C LEU A 14 17.33 7.24 -20.68
N CYS A 15 18.16 6.18 -20.64
CA CYS A 15 17.72 4.79 -20.74
C CYS A 15 17.35 4.15 -19.39
N CYS A 16 17.62 4.82 -18.27
CA CYS A 16 17.03 4.46 -16.98
C CYS A 16 15.59 4.99 -16.93
N SER A 17 14.69 4.35 -17.66
CA SER A 17 13.29 4.37 -17.27
C SER A 17 13.23 3.90 -15.83
N ILE A 18 12.84 4.79 -14.92
CA ILE A 18 12.67 4.50 -13.50
C ILE A 18 11.42 3.62 -13.40
N GLY A 19 11.54 2.37 -13.82
CA GLY A 19 10.53 1.36 -13.61
C GLY A 19 10.48 1.09 -12.12
N TYR A 20 9.52 1.67 -11.41
CA TYR A 20 9.27 1.34 -10.02
C TYR A 20 8.92 -0.15 -9.97
N ALA A 21 9.76 -0.93 -9.28
CA ALA A 21 9.46 -2.33 -9.05
C ALA A 21 8.15 -2.43 -8.24
N LYS A 22 7.28 -3.38 -8.60
CA LYS A 22 6.07 -3.63 -7.82
C LYS A 22 6.44 -4.08 -6.40
N THR A 23 5.81 -3.49 -5.39
CA THR A 23 5.99 -3.87 -3.99
C THR A 23 5.58 -5.33 -3.81
N LYS A 24 6.47 -6.10 -3.20
CA LYS A 24 6.19 -7.51 -2.88
C LYS A 24 5.60 -7.62 -1.49
N ILE A 25 4.62 -8.49 -1.31
CA ILE A 25 4.03 -8.75 0.02
C ILE A 25 5.07 -9.17 1.06
N THR A 26 6.16 -9.84 0.63
CA THR A 26 7.26 -10.25 1.52
C THR A 26 8.00 -9.06 2.12
N GLU A 27 8.09 -7.95 1.40
CA GLU A 27 8.70 -6.70 1.86
C GLU A 27 7.84 -6.05 2.94
N VAL A 28 6.54 -5.93 2.67
CA VAL A 28 5.56 -5.40 3.64
C VAL A 28 5.55 -6.26 4.91
N LYS A 29 5.50 -7.59 4.78
CA LYS A 29 5.58 -8.53 5.92
C LYS A 29 6.87 -8.38 6.72
N LYS A 30 7.99 -8.13 6.06
CA LYS A 30 9.27 -7.88 6.74
C LYS A 30 9.21 -6.60 7.57
N SER A 31 8.77 -5.49 6.96
CA SER A 31 8.61 -4.19 7.65
C SER A 31 7.70 -4.30 8.87
N VAL A 32 6.53 -4.92 8.68
CA VAL A 32 5.54 -5.16 9.75
C VAL A 32 6.11 -6.01 10.90
N LYS A 33 6.87 -7.06 10.56
CA LYS A 33 7.52 -7.91 11.58
C LYS A 33 8.60 -7.16 12.36
N GLU A 34 9.39 -6.33 11.69
CA GLU A 34 10.44 -5.52 12.31
C GLU A 34 9.87 -4.46 13.28
N ASP A 35 8.69 -3.93 12.96
CA ASP A 35 7.96 -3.00 13.84
C ASP A 35 7.20 -3.70 15.00
N ARG A 36 7.27 -5.04 15.07
CA ARG A 36 6.64 -5.86 16.11
C ARG A 36 5.12 -5.65 16.18
N ASP A 37 4.42 -5.77 15.03
CA ASP A 37 2.96 -5.61 14.82
C ASP A 37 2.02 -6.56 15.61
N GLY A 38 2.35 -6.82 16.87
CA GLY A 38 1.52 -7.55 17.82
C GLY A 38 1.21 -8.99 17.40
N LEU A 39 -0.03 -9.41 17.72
CA LEU A 39 -0.53 -10.76 17.49
C LEU A 39 -1.18 -10.95 16.12
N LEU A 40 -1.44 -9.83 15.41
CA LEU A 40 -2.10 -9.86 14.11
C LEU A 40 -1.09 -10.29 13.05
N LYS A 41 -1.42 -11.36 12.32
CA LYS A 41 -0.55 -11.91 11.28
C LYS A 41 -0.96 -11.34 9.94
N LEU A 42 -0.17 -10.42 9.39
CA LEU A 42 -0.36 -9.96 8.02
C LEU A 42 -0.33 -11.16 7.05
N LYS A 43 -1.41 -11.39 6.31
CA LYS A 43 -1.54 -12.51 5.36
C LYS A 43 -1.13 -12.09 3.95
N GLU A 44 -1.78 -11.07 3.39
CA GLU A 44 -1.67 -10.74 1.97
C GLU A 44 -2.22 -9.35 1.63
N PHE A 45 -2.00 -8.92 0.38
CA PHE A 45 -2.76 -7.81 -0.19
C PHE A 45 -4.21 -8.23 -0.38
N HIS A 46 -5.15 -7.31 -0.17
CA HIS A 46 -6.56 -7.61 -0.43
C HIS A 46 -6.77 -7.91 -1.92
N ALA A 47 -7.61 -8.90 -2.24
CA ALA A 47 -7.84 -9.35 -3.63
C ALA A 47 -8.45 -8.26 -4.53
N LEU A 48 -9.21 -7.35 -3.93
CA LEU A 48 -9.80 -6.17 -4.57
C LEU A 48 -8.84 -4.96 -4.67
N ASN A 49 -7.56 -5.08 -4.31
CA ASN A 49 -6.58 -4.08 -4.73
C ASN A 49 -6.44 -4.18 -6.26
N ALA A 50 -6.58 -3.05 -6.96
CA ALA A 50 -6.58 -3.06 -8.42
C ALA A 50 -5.27 -3.66 -9.00
N PRO A 51 -5.35 -4.64 -9.92
CA PRO A 51 -4.15 -5.27 -10.50
C PRO A 51 -3.24 -4.31 -11.26
N HIS A 52 -3.83 -3.27 -11.86
CA HIS A 52 -3.12 -2.22 -12.60
C HIS A 52 -2.54 -1.13 -11.71
N ALA A 53 -2.93 -1.06 -10.44
CA ALA A 53 -2.39 -0.07 -9.53
C ALA A 53 -0.88 -0.25 -9.33
N ILE A 54 -0.17 0.87 -9.29
CA ILE A 54 1.28 0.89 -9.09
C ILE A 54 1.55 1.08 -7.60
N ASN A 55 1.88 -0.01 -6.91
CA ASN A 55 2.22 0.00 -5.48
C ASN A 55 1.13 0.63 -4.59
N PRO A 56 -0.15 0.19 -4.70
CA PRO A 56 -1.24 0.71 -3.87
C PRO A 56 -0.99 0.47 -2.37
N VAL A 57 -0.14 -0.51 -2.04
CA VAL A 57 0.43 -0.70 -0.71
C VAL A 57 1.94 -0.83 -0.84
N SER A 58 2.69 -0.01 -0.11
CA SER A 58 4.15 0.06 -0.15
C SER A 58 4.76 0.29 1.24
N VAL A 59 6.06 0.01 1.38
CA VAL A 59 6.84 0.40 2.57
C VAL A 59 7.37 1.82 2.33
N SER A 60 7.21 2.68 3.33
CA SER A 60 7.67 4.06 3.33
C SER A 60 8.75 4.26 4.39
N ASP A 61 9.76 5.06 4.05
CA ASP A 61 10.82 5.48 4.98
C ASP A 61 10.33 6.56 5.97
N PHE A 62 9.17 7.17 5.72
CA PHE A 62 8.52 8.03 6.69
C PHE A 62 7.76 7.18 7.70
N SER A 63 7.86 7.48 8.99
CA SER A 63 7.01 6.88 10.02
C SER A 63 6.76 7.81 11.20
N ILE A 64 5.61 7.65 11.88
CA ILE A 64 5.31 8.30 13.17
C ILE A 64 6.10 7.59 14.30
N ILE A 65 6.14 6.26 14.27
CA ILE A 65 6.85 5.42 15.24
C ILE A 65 7.64 4.35 14.48
N GLY A 66 8.85 4.04 14.95
CA GLY A 66 9.69 3.02 14.32
C GLY A 66 10.46 3.58 13.12
N LYS A 67 10.94 2.67 12.26
CA LYS A 67 11.83 3.03 11.13
C LYS A 67 11.10 3.26 9.82
N THR A 68 10.00 2.56 9.62
CA THR A 68 9.24 2.55 8.38
C THR A 68 7.75 2.53 8.70
N SER A 69 6.92 2.93 7.74
CA SER A 69 5.46 2.77 7.80
C SER A 69 4.95 2.05 6.57
N ILE A 70 3.67 1.65 6.62
CA ILE A 70 2.98 1.15 5.44
C ILE A 70 2.20 2.30 4.82
N ARG A 71 2.52 2.60 3.56
CA ARG A 71 1.84 3.61 2.76
C ARG A 71 0.77 2.94 1.93
N PHE A 72 -0.43 3.53 1.97
CA PHE A 72 -1.57 3.15 1.17
C PHE A 72 -1.89 4.28 0.18
N GLU A 73 -2.16 3.91 -1.07
CA GLU A 73 -2.56 4.84 -2.13
C GLU A 73 -3.64 4.16 -2.98
N SER A 74 -4.72 4.88 -3.21
CA SER A 74 -5.82 4.51 -4.10
C SER A 74 -6.06 5.69 -5.01
N ASN A 75 -5.75 5.55 -6.29
CA ASN A 75 -5.99 6.58 -7.29
C ASN A 75 -7.32 6.35 -8.00
N ASP A 76 -7.87 7.43 -8.56
CA ASP A 76 -9.08 7.39 -9.37
C ASP A 76 -8.97 6.35 -10.51
N GLY A 77 -9.92 5.45 -10.58
CA GLY A 77 -9.96 4.34 -11.53
C GLY A 77 -9.16 3.10 -11.10
N GLU A 78 -8.55 3.07 -9.91
CA GLU A 78 -7.90 1.89 -9.32
C GLU A 78 -8.91 1.01 -8.54
N CYS A 79 -10.03 0.70 -9.19
CA CYS A 79 -11.01 -0.26 -8.68
C CYS A 79 -10.60 -1.72 -9.01
N GLY A 80 -10.86 -2.64 -8.06
CA GLY A 80 -10.54 -4.06 -8.19
C GLY A 80 -11.77 -4.97 -8.38
N GLN A 81 -11.51 -6.21 -8.75
CA GLN A 81 -12.54 -7.22 -8.95
C GLN A 81 -12.08 -8.60 -8.45
N GLU A 82 -13.02 -9.33 -7.85
CA GLU A 82 -12.93 -10.76 -7.52
C GLU A 82 -14.10 -11.51 -8.19
N PRO A 83 -14.14 -12.86 -8.19
CA PRO A 83 -15.12 -13.63 -8.96
C PRO A 83 -16.59 -13.25 -8.71
N ASN A 84 -16.94 -12.86 -7.48
CA ASN A 84 -18.33 -12.58 -7.09
C ASN A 84 -18.58 -11.09 -6.76
N TRP A 85 -17.57 -10.23 -6.90
CA TRP A 85 -17.71 -8.81 -6.57
C TRP A 85 -16.77 -7.95 -7.42
N ASN A 86 -17.29 -6.83 -7.93
CA ASN A 86 -16.52 -5.85 -8.69
C ASN A 86 -16.74 -4.48 -8.04
N ASP A 87 -15.66 -3.83 -7.60
CA ASP A 87 -15.75 -2.52 -6.96
C ASP A 87 -16.09 -1.40 -7.98
N CYS A 88 -15.68 -1.53 -9.25
CA CYS A 88 -15.87 -0.52 -10.28
C CYS A 88 -17.36 -0.13 -10.52
N PRO A 89 -18.30 -1.07 -10.75
CA PRO A 89 -19.71 -0.74 -10.94
C PRO A 89 -20.45 -0.47 -9.61
N ASN A 90 -19.76 -0.57 -8.46
CA ASN A 90 -20.34 -0.44 -7.13
C ASN A 90 -19.77 0.75 -6.35
N ASP A 91 -19.21 1.74 -7.06
CA ASP A 91 -18.69 3.01 -6.53
C ASP A 91 -17.66 2.80 -5.40
N ARG A 92 -16.73 1.86 -5.60
CA ARG A 92 -15.69 1.51 -4.62
C ARG A 92 -14.31 1.43 -5.25
N GLU A 93 -13.32 1.71 -4.41
CA GLU A 93 -11.90 1.52 -4.67
C GLU A 93 -11.23 1.11 -3.36
N ARG A 94 -10.14 0.35 -3.44
CA ARG A 94 -9.48 -0.21 -2.26
C ARG A 94 -7.98 -0.33 -2.47
N ALA A 95 -7.26 0.04 -1.41
CA ALA A 95 -5.89 -0.36 -1.17
C ALA A 95 -5.83 -0.90 0.26
N GLU A 96 -5.91 -2.21 0.41
CA GLU A 96 -6.08 -2.88 1.70
C GLU A 96 -5.06 -4.00 1.90
N LEU A 97 -4.77 -4.28 3.17
CA LEU A 97 -4.06 -5.47 3.63
C LEU A 97 -5.01 -6.38 4.39
N ASN A 98 -4.92 -7.68 4.11
CA ASN A 98 -5.66 -8.68 4.86
C ASN A 98 -4.78 -9.23 6.00
N TYR A 99 -5.30 -9.09 7.21
CA TYR A 99 -4.74 -9.72 8.40
C TYR A 99 -5.44 -11.05 8.69
N GLY A 100 -4.74 -11.92 9.41
CA GLY A 100 -5.23 -13.25 9.73
C GLY A 100 -6.43 -13.26 10.66
N ASP A 101 -7.15 -14.39 10.62
CA ASP A 101 -8.44 -14.50 11.28
C ASP A 101 -8.22 -14.42 12.78
N GLU A 102 -8.83 -13.41 13.38
CA GLU A 102 -8.78 -13.25 14.80
C GLU A 102 -9.91 -14.04 15.46
N THR A 103 -9.57 -14.77 16.50
CA THR A 103 -10.59 -15.48 17.29
C THR A 103 -11.35 -14.46 18.13
N TRP A 104 -12.58 -14.15 17.73
CA TRP A 104 -13.49 -13.18 18.37
C TRP A 104 -13.83 -13.47 19.85
N LYS A 105 -13.38 -14.60 20.40
CA LYS A 105 -13.76 -15.10 21.72
C LYS A 105 -12.93 -14.53 22.88
N LYS A 106 -12.04 -13.56 22.63
CA LYS A 106 -11.18 -12.96 23.67
C LYS A 106 -11.10 -11.45 23.51
N GLU A 107 -10.95 -10.75 24.63
CA GLU A 107 -10.66 -9.30 24.64
C GLU A 107 -9.34 -9.01 23.92
N ARG A 108 -9.35 -7.92 23.15
CA ARG A 108 -8.23 -7.44 22.34
C ARG A 108 -8.17 -5.93 22.36
N TRP A 109 -6.95 -5.42 22.36
CA TRP A 109 -6.64 -4.00 22.29
C TRP A 109 -5.82 -3.75 21.05
N TYR A 110 -6.27 -2.82 20.21
CA TYR A 110 -5.60 -2.44 18.97
C TYR A 110 -5.16 -0.99 19.08
N ARG A 111 -3.99 -0.69 18.50
CA ARG A 111 -3.45 0.66 18.44
C ARG A 111 -2.91 0.89 17.05
N PHE A 112 -3.27 2.01 16.47
CA PHE A 112 -2.84 2.42 15.14
C PHE A 112 -2.28 3.83 15.19
N TYR A 113 -1.29 4.10 14.35
CA TYR A 113 -0.81 5.44 14.07
C TYR A 113 -1.13 5.73 12.61
N LEU A 114 -1.98 6.73 12.37
CA LEU A 114 -2.41 7.11 11.03
C LEU A 114 -1.81 8.47 10.67
N PHE A 115 -1.28 8.57 9.47
CA PHE A 115 -0.75 9.81 8.91
C PHE A 115 -1.46 10.12 7.61
N LEU A 116 -2.11 11.28 7.54
CA LEU A 116 -2.58 11.86 6.29
C LEU A 116 -1.64 13.01 5.92
N PRO A 117 -1.05 13.01 4.71
CA PRO A 117 -0.15 14.06 4.29
C PRO A 117 -0.90 15.39 4.09
N LYS A 118 -0.18 16.51 4.09
CA LYS A 118 -0.80 17.86 4.04
C LYS A 118 -1.56 18.13 2.73
N ASP A 119 -1.13 17.48 1.66
CA ASP A 119 -1.71 17.48 0.32
C ASP A 119 -2.73 16.35 0.12
N TYR A 120 -3.17 15.68 1.19
CA TYR A 120 -4.26 14.71 1.12
C TYR A 120 -5.54 15.37 0.57
N ASN A 121 -6.00 14.85 -0.56
CA ASN A 121 -7.23 15.28 -1.19
C ASN A 121 -8.43 14.62 -0.50
N SER A 122 -9.30 15.43 0.10
CA SER A 122 -10.56 14.92 0.65
C SER A 122 -11.41 14.34 -0.47
N ILE A 123 -11.87 13.10 -0.28
CA ILE A 123 -12.77 12.42 -1.22
C ILE A 123 -14.25 12.73 -0.98
N ALA A 124 -14.58 13.74 -0.18
CA ALA A 124 -15.97 14.11 0.08
C ALA A 124 -16.73 14.41 -1.24
N PRO A 125 -17.97 13.93 -1.40
CA PRO A 125 -18.85 13.33 -0.40
C PRO A 125 -18.69 11.81 -0.20
N ALA A 126 -17.75 11.16 -0.89
CA ALA A 126 -17.47 9.74 -0.69
C ALA A 126 -16.92 9.48 0.72
N LYS A 127 -17.07 8.23 1.19
CA LYS A 127 -16.65 7.81 2.53
C LYS A 127 -15.35 7.02 2.44
N MET A 128 -14.40 7.36 3.32
CA MET A 128 -13.16 6.63 3.46
C MET A 128 -13.21 5.71 4.68
N SER A 129 -12.84 4.44 4.49
CA SER A 129 -12.59 3.49 5.58
C SER A 129 -11.08 3.25 5.66
N LEU A 130 -10.46 3.59 6.79
CA LEU A 130 -9.02 3.40 7.00
C LEU A 130 -8.69 2.10 7.72
N ILE A 131 -9.59 1.64 8.59
CA ILE A 131 -9.42 0.46 9.44
C ILE A 131 -10.77 -0.22 9.56
N GLN A 132 -10.82 -1.54 9.37
CA GLN A 132 -12.04 -2.32 9.47
C GLN A 132 -11.79 -3.66 10.17
N TRP A 133 -12.81 -4.12 10.91
CA TRP A 133 -12.91 -5.51 11.34
C TRP A 133 -14.04 -6.16 10.56
N LYS A 134 -13.69 -7.12 9.72
CA LYS A 134 -14.64 -7.91 8.95
C LYS A 134 -14.85 -9.24 9.65
N ARG A 135 -16.13 -9.64 9.77
CA ARG A 135 -16.54 -10.92 10.36
C ARG A 135 -16.76 -11.98 9.29
#